data_AF-A0A937MG80-F1
#
_entry.id   AF-A0A937MG80-F1
#
_cell.length_a   1.000
_cell.length_b   1.000
_cell.length_c   1.000
_cell.angle_alpha   90.00
_cell.angle_beta   90.00
_cell.angle_gamma   90.00
#
_symmetry.space_group_name_H-M   'P 1'
#
loop_
_entity.id
_entity.type
_entity.pdbx_description
1 polymer ?
#
loop_
_entity_poly.entity_id
_entity_poly.type
_entity_poly.pdbx_seq_one_letter_code
_entity_poly.pdbx_strand_id
1 'polypeptide(L)' 'MDILLYLIPIALLLGIAALIAFLWSLKSGQYEDMEGAANRILFDDDDSPKQGETDKD' A
#
# COMPACT_ATOMS: atom_id res chain seq x y z
N MET A 1 -28.36 -0.57 -29.77
CA MET A 1 -26.95 -0.28 -30.13
C MET A 1 -26.45 1.02 -29.49
N ASP A 2 -27.31 1.75 -28.80
CA ASP A 2 -26.99 3.06 -28.20
C ASP A 2 -26.20 2.95 -26.90
N ILE A 3 -26.35 1.85 -26.15
CA ILE A 3 -25.63 1.66 -24.88
C ILE A 3 -24.11 1.55 -25.09
N LEU A 4 -23.67 0.98 -26.21
CA LEU A 4 -22.25 0.85 -26.53
C LEU A 4 -21.59 2.22 -26.76
N LEU A 5 -22.34 3.20 -27.31
CA LEU A 5 -21.85 4.58 -27.47
C LEU A 5 -21.52 5.25 -26.14
N TYR A 6 -22.16 4.85 -25.05
CA TYR A 6 -21.85 5.34 -23.70
C TYR A 6 -20.82 4.45 -22.98
N LEU A 7 -20.91 3.13 -23.11
CA LEU A 7 -20.02 2.21 -22.40
C LEU A 7 -18.58 2.28 -22.90
N ILE A 8 -18.35 2.45 -24.20
CA ILE A 8 -17.00 2.56 -24.76
C ILE A 8 -16.22 3.76 -24.17
N PRO A 9 -16.74 5.01 -24.22
CA PRO A 9 -16.01 6.14 -23.64
C PRO A 9 -15.89 6.04 -22.13
N ILE A 10 -16.90 5.53 -21.42
CA ILE A 10 -16.82 5.31 -19.96
C ILE A 10 -15.70 4.31 -19.63
N ALA A 11 -15.64 3.17 -20.32
CA ALA A 11 -14.60 2.17 -20.10
C ALA A 11 -13.20 2.72 -20.41
N LEU A 12 -13.04 3.50 -21.49
CA LEU A 12 -11.78 4.16 -21.82
C LEU A 12 -11.36 5.15 -20.73
N LEU A 13 -12.28 5.99 -20.25
CA LEU A 13 -12.00 6.94 -19.17
C LEU A 13 -11.58 6.21 -17.88
N LEU A 14 -12.27 5.14 -17.52
CA LEU A 14 -11.93 4.33 -16.36
C LEU A 14 -10.56 3.67 -16.52
N GLY A 15 -10.24 3.14 -17.72
CA GLY A 15 -8.94 2.56 -18.02
C GLY A 15 -7.80 3.59 -17.92
N ILE A 16 -7.99 4.79 -18.47
CA ILE A 16 -7.01 5.88 -18.37
C ILE A 16 -6.85 6.34 -16.92
N ALA A 17 -7.96 6.51 -16.18
CA ALA A 17 -7.91 6.90 -14.77
C ALA A 17 -7.15 5.86 -13.92
N ALA A 18 -7.42 4.57 -14.14
CA ALA A 18 -6.70 3.49 -13.48
C ALA A 18 -5.19 3.50 -13.83
N LEU A 19 -4.85 3.72 -15.10
CA LEU A 19 -3.45 3.80 -15.53
C LEU A 19 -2.73 4.98 -14.89
N ILE A 20 -3.34 6.16 -14.84
CA ILE A 20 -2.76 7.35 -14.18
C ILE A 20 -2.58 7.08 -12.68
N ALA A 21 -3.59 6.53 -12.01
CA ALA A 21 -3.51 6.19 -10.60
C ALA A 21 -2.38 5.17 -10.31
N PHE A 22 -2.24 4.17 -11.17
CA PHE A 22 -1.17 3.17 -11.08
C PHE A 22 0.22 3.79 -11.26
N LEU A 23 0.43 4.62 -12.28
CA LEU A 23 1.70 5.32 -12.50
C LEU A 23 2.03 6.29 -11.35
N TRP A 24 1.02 6.97 -10.79
CA TRP A 24 1.18 7.81 -9.62
C TRP A 24 1.57 7.01 -8.38
N SER A 25 0.99 5.82 -8.18
CA SER A 25 1.34 4.90 -7.09
C SER A 25 2.80 4.44 -7.19
N LEU A 26 3.27 4.07 -8.39
CA LEU A 26 4.68 3.71 -8.61
C LEU A 26 5.62 4.87 -8.31
N LYS A 27 5.30 6.09 -8.76
CA LYS A 27 6.12 7.28 -8.51
C LYS A 27 6.14 7.70 -7.03
N SER A 28 5.09 7.39 -6.27
CA SER A 28 4.95 7.84 -4.88
C SER A 28 5.82 7.07 -3.89
N GLY A 29 6.64 6.11 -4.35
CA GLY A 29 7.58 5.37 -3.50
C GLY A 29 6.92 4.47 -2.45
N GLN A 30 5.59 4.28 -2.50
CA GLN A 30 4.85 3.49 -1.52
C GLN A 30 5.26 2.01 -1.51
N TYR A 31 5.91 1.52 -2.56
CA TYR A 31 6.43 0.16 -2.64
C TYR A 31 7.76 -0.01 -1.88
N GLU A 32 8.50 1.07 -1.59
CA GLU A 32 9.78 0.99 -0.87
C GLU A 32 9.59 0.72 0.63
N ASP A 33 8.53 1.26 1.25
CA ASP A 33 8.23 1.01 2.68
C ASP A 33 7.49 -0.33 2.90
N MET A 34 7.04 -1.02 1.85
CA MET A 34 6.44 -2.36 1.99
C MET A 34 7.48 -3.40 2.44
N GLU A 35 8.74 -3.26 2.02
CA GLU A 35 9.84 -4.16 2.41
C GLU A 35 10.21 -3.97 3.90
N GLY A 36 10.25 -2.72 4.37
CA GLY A 36 10.44 -2.40 5.79
C GLY A 36 9.27 -2.83 6.68
N ALA A 37 8.03 -2.70 6.19
CA ALA A 37 6.84 -3.17 6.91
C ALA A 37 6.80 -4.71 7.04
N ALA A 38 7.20 -5.44 5.99
CA ALA A 38 7.34 -6.89 6.01
C ALA A 38 8.43 -7.37 6.99
N ASN A 39 9.53 -6.62 7.11
CA ASN A 39 10.56 -6.90 8.10
C ASN A 39 10.03 -6.70 9.54
N ARG A 40 9.31 -5.60 9.80
CA ARG A 40 8.73 -5.33 11.13
C ARG A 40 7.74 -6.41 11.56
N ILE A 41 6.79 -6.81 10.71
CA ILE A 41 5.79 -7.84 11.08
C ILE A 41 6.40 -9.21 11.39
N LEU A 42 7.56 -9.55 10.80
CA LEU A 42 8.22 -10.84 11.03
C LEU A 42 9.06 -10.86 12.31
N PHE A 43 9.59 -9.70 12.72
CA PHE A 43 10.51 -9.58 13.84
C PHE A 43 9.91 -8.89 15.09
N ASP A 44 8.77 -8.20 14.98
CA ASP A 44 8.09 -7.52 16.10
C ASP A 44 7.53 -8.50 17.15
N ASP A 45 7.36 -9.78 16.83
CA ASP A 45 6.92 -10.79 17.80
C ASP A 45 8.04 -11.20 18.80
N ASP A 46 9.32 -10.99 18.46
CA ASP A 46 10.46 -11.41 19.28
C ASP A 46 11.06 -10.30 20.17
N ASP A 47 10.75 -9.02 19.90
CA ASP A 47 11.30 -7.86 20.60
C ASP A 47 10.29 -7.17 21.54
N SER A 48 9.53 -7.97 22.31
CA SER A 48 8.89 -7.43 23.52
C SER A 48 9.99 -6.99 24.49
N PRO A 49 10.14 -5.68 24.80
CA PRO A 49 11.13 -5.26 25.77
C PRO A 49 10.75 -5.86 27.12
N LYS A 50 11.67 -6.63 27.71
CA LYS A 50 11.66 -6.94 29.14
C LYS A 50 11.85 -5.64 29.92
N GLN A 51 10.82 -4.80 29.99
CA GLN A 51 10.80 -3.64 30.86
C GLN A 51 10.25 -4.10 32.22
N GLY A 52 11.18 -4.56 33.04
CA GLY A 52 10.95 -4.99 34.40
C GLY A 52 12.22 -4.96 35.24
N GLU A 53 13.17 -4.07 34.93
CA GLU A 53 14.13 -3.62 35.95
C GLU A 53 13.42 -2.60 36.84
N THR A 54 12.95 -3.07 37.99
CA THR A 54 12.92 -2.29 39.24
C THR A 54 13.54 -3.15 40.32
N ASP A 55 14.84 -3.43 40.14
CA ASP A 55 15.74 -3.73 41.24
C ASP A 55 16.49 -2.44 41.57
N LYS A 56 15.87 -1.63 42.43
CA LYS A 56 16.54 -0.57 43.16
C LYS A 56 15.72 -0.28 44.41
N ASP A 57 15.92 -1.10 45.44
CA ASP A 57 16.04 -0.71 46.86
C ASP A 57 16.48 -1.91 47.71
#